data_AF-A0A0F8ZXJ7-F1
#
_entry.id   AF-A0A0F8ZXJ7-F1
#
_cell.length_a   1.000
_cell.length_b   1.000
_cell.length_c   1.000
_cell.angle_alpha   90.00
_cell.angle_beta   90.00
_cell.angle_gamma   90.00
#
_symmetry.space_group_name_H-M   'P 1'
#
loop_
_entity.id
_entity.type
_entity.pdbx_description
1 polymer ?
#
loop_
_entity_poly.entity_id
_entity_poly.type
_entity_poly.pdbx_seq_one_letter_code
_entity_poly.pdbx_strand_id
1 'polypeptide(L)' 'MPKKITVRPNEEGTIVITATYKDHKKNSVTPQTMVWKLTDVDGTVINSRSAVTIAVPTAADKVVLSGDDLPTSGSDRD' A
#
# COMPACT_ATOMS: atom_id res chain seq x y z
N MET A 1 12.78 9.08 -1.37
CA MET A 1 12.09 8.72 -2.63
C MET A 1 11.00 7.70 -2.30
N PRO A 2 9.75 7.89 -2.78
CA PRO A 2 8.70 6.89 -2.62
C PRO A 2 9.07 5.58 -3.34
N LYS A 3 8.70 4.44 -2.76
CA LYS A 3 8.86 3.12 -3.37
C LYS A 3 7.51 2.65 -3.91
N LYS A 4 7.46 2.25 -5.19
CA LYS A 4 6.29 1.60 -5.80
C LYS A 4 6.40 0.09 -5.56
N ILE A 5 5.32 -0.51 -5.10
CA ILE A 5 5.16 -1.97 -4.96
C ILE A 5 4.01 -2.36 -5.88
N THR A 6 4.20 -3.40 -6.69
CA THR A 6 3.13 -3.97 -7.52
C THR A 6 2.74 -5.32 -6.93
N VAL A 7 1.46 -5.48 -6.63
CA VAL A 7 0.86 -6.74 -6.16
C VAL A 7 -0.30 -7.11 -7.07
N ARG A 8 -0.54 -8.41 -7.28
CA ARG A 8 -1.65 -8.94 -8.08
C ARG A 8 -2.45 -9.91 -7.20
N PRO A 9 -3.39 -9.40 -6.38
CA PRO A 9 -4.24 -10.25 -5.57
C PRO A 9 -5.23 -11.02 -6.46
N ASN A 10 -5.71 -12.15 -5.96
CA ASN A 10 -6.90 -12.78 -6.51
C ASN A 10 -8.12 -11.89 -6.24
N GLU A 11 -9.16 -12.01 -7.07
CA GLU A 11 -10.45 -11.36 -6.84
C GLU A 11 -10.99 -11.70 -5.44
N GLU A 12 -11.64 -10.71 -4.80
CA GLU A 12 -12.14 -10.77 -3.42
C GLU A 12 -11.09 -11.13 -2.35
N GLY A 13 -9.80 -11.10 -2.71
CA GLY A 13 -8.70 -11.37 -1.81
C GLY A 13 -8.46 -10.26 -0.78
N THR A 14 -7.73 -10.60 0.28
CA THR A 14 -7.14 -9.62 1.20
C THR A 14 -5.64 -9.52 0.96
N ILE A 15 -5.12 -8.30 0.81
CA ILE A 15 -3.69 -8.04 0.75
C ILE A 15 -3.22 -7.42 2.06
N VAL A 16 -2.11 -7.93 2.59
CA VAL A 16 -1.37 -7.29 3.68
C VAL A 16 0.02 -6.90 3.17
N ILE A 17 0.26 -5.60 2.98
CA ILE A 17 1.57 -5.06 2.63
C ILE A 17 2.29 -4.70 3.93
N THR A 18 3.44 -5.33 4.17
CA THR A 18 4.31 -4.99 5.31
C THR A 18 5.47 -4.13 4.84
N ALA A 19 5.51 -2.87 5.27
CA ALA A 19 6.62 -1.96 5.02
C ALA A 19 7.65 -2.08 6.15
N THR A 20 8.88 -2.44 5.80
CA THR A 20 10.02 -2.42 6.74
C THR A 20 11.04 -1.39 6.27
N TYR A 21 11.66 -0.70 7.21
CA TYR A 21 12.58 0.41 6.92
C TYR A 21 13.96 0.09 7.43
N LYS A 22 14.96 0.32 6.58
CA LYS A 22 16.36 0.09 6.91
C LYS A 22 17.21 1.28 6.51
N ASP A 23 18.24 1.57 7.31
CA ASP A 23 19.27 2.54 6.97
C ASP A 23 20.21 2.00 5.86
N HIS A 24 21.19 2.81 5.46
CA HIS A 24 22.20 2.42 4.47
C HIS A 24 23.09 1.25 4.91
N LYS A 25 23.11 0.92 6.20
CA LYS A 25 23.83 -0.22 6.80
C LYS A 25 22.93 -1.44 7.03
N LYS A 26 21.68 -1.40 6.56
CA LYS A 26 20.66 -2.44 6.71
C LYS A 26 20.11 -2.61 8.14
N ASN A 27 20.36 -1.67 9.06
CA ASN A 27 19.75 -1.68 10.39
C ASN A 27 18.30 -1.23 10.32
N SER A 28 17.42 -1.86 11.09
CA SER A 28 16.01 -1.45 11.17
C SER A 28 15.88 -0.04 11.77
N VAL A 29 14.98 0.76 11.19
CA VAL A 29 14.67 2.10 11.67
C VAL A 29 13.17 2.32 11.75
N THR A 30 12.73 3.23 12.62
CA THR A 30 11.35 3.71 12.67
C THR A 30 11.29 5.10 12.03
N PRO A 31 10.48 5.29 10.98
CA PRO A 31 10.34 6.61 10.36
C PRO A 31 9.53 7.55 11.27
N GLN A 32 9.76 8.86 11.13
CA GLN A 32 8.96 9.87 11.85
C GLN A 32 7.55 10.02 11.26
N THR A 33 7.42 9.84 9.94
CA THR A 33 6.16 9.96 9.23
C THR A 33 6.08 8.90 8.14
N MET A 34 4.92 8.25 8.00
CA MET A 34 4.63 7.40 6.85
C MET A 34 3.26 7.78 6.27
N VAL A 35 3.23 7.91 4.95
CA VAL A 35 2.03 8.21 4.17
C VAL A 35 1.96 7.21 3.02
N TRP A 36 0.78 6.68 2.75
CA TRP A 36 0.56 5.73 1.65
C TRP A 36 -0.67 6.12 0.81
N LYS A 37 -0.69 5.65 -0.44
CA LYS A 37 -1.85 5.76 -1.33
C LYS A 37 -1.93 4.52 -2.21
N LEU A 38 -3.14 4.18 -2.65
CA LEU A 38 -3.38 3.11 -3.62
C LEU A 38 -3.72 3.74 -4.98
N THR A 39 -3.05 3.26 -6.03
CA THR A 39 -3.32 3.69 -7.40
C THR A 39 -3.46 2.50 -8.34
N ASP A 40 -4.13 2.70 -9.48
CA ASP A 40 -4.08 1.77 -10.61
C ASP A 40 -2.73 1.82 -11.34
N VAL A 41 -2.67 1.11 -12.48
CA VAL A 41 -1.49 1.05 -13.36
C VAL A 41 -1.13 2.40 -13.98
N ASP A 42 -2.12 3.25 -14.21
CA ASP A 42 -1.99 4.59 -14.82
C ASP A 42 -1.70 5.69 -13.79
N GLY A 43 -1.77 5.36 -12.49
CA GLY A 43 -1.47 6.27 -11.39
C GLY A 43 -2.69 6.99 -10.80
N THR A 44 -3.90 6.63 -11.23
CA THR A 44 -5.17 7.14 -10.68
C THR A 44 -5.38 6.58 -9.28
N VAL A 45 -5.79 7.42 -8.32
CA VAL A 45 -6.14 6.96 -6.97
C VAL A 45 -7.52 6.27 -7.00
N ILE A 46 -7.57 4.95 -6.74
CA ILE A 46 -8.77 4.12 -7.03
C ILE A 46 -9.73 3.92 -5.86
N ASN A 47 -9.36 4.34 -4.64
CA ASN A 47 -10.18 4.05 -3.45
C ASN A 47 -10.25 5.23 -2.46
N SER A 48 -10.20 6.46 -2.97
CA SER A 48 -10.20 7.70 -2.16
C SER A 48 -9.11 7.81 -1.08
N ARG A 49 -8.21 6.81 -0.98
CA ARG A 49 -7.06 6.77 -0.07
C ARG A 49 -5.90 7.58 -0.63
N SER A 50 -6.16 8.86 -0.84
CA SER A 50 -5.12 9.83 -1.18
C SER A 50 -4.35 10.17 0.10
N ALA A 51 -3.05 9.82 0.13
CA ALA A 51 -2.13 10.22 1.18
C ALA A 51 -2.60 9.90 2.62
N VAL A 52 -2.93 8.64 2.89
CA VAL A 52 -3.32 8.16 4.22
C VAL A 52 -2.09 8.10 5.14
N THR A 53 -2.16 8.83 6.25
CA THR A 53 -1.09 8.88 7.28
C THR A 53 -1.20 7.70 8.24
N ILE A 54 -0.07 7.07 8.56
CA ILE A 54 0.05 6.16 9.70
C ILE A 54 0.42 7.00 10.93
N ALA A 55 -0.51 7.13 11.88
CA ALA A 55 -0.39 8.05 13.01
C ALA A 55 0.78 7.73 13.94
N VAL A 56 1.15 6.45 14.08
CA VAL A 56 2.28 5.99 14.89
C VAL A 56 3.07 4.97 14.08
N PRO A 57 4.01 5.42 13.22
CA PRO A 57 4.83 4.50 12.45
C PRO A 57 5.72 3.64 13.36
N THR A 58 6.01 2.44 12.90
CA THR A 58 6.86 1.47 13.59
C THR A 58 8.01 1.02 12.69
N ALA A 59 8.87 0.10 13.14
CA ALA A 59 9.87 -0.50 12.26
C ALA A 59 9.25 -1.44 11.19
N ALA A 60 7.98 -1.83 11.36
CA ALA A 60 7.25 -2.73 10.48
C ALA A 60 5.75 -2.37 10.45
N ASP A 61 5.34 -1.52 9.50
CA ASP A 61 3.94 -1.10 9.37
C ASP A 61 3.17 -1.99 8.40
N LYS A 62 1.91 -2.27 8.71
CA LYS A 62 1.02 -3.07 7.86
C LYS A 62 -0.06 -2.20 7.23
N VAL A 63 -0.19 -2.29 5.92
CA VAL A 63 -1.33 -1.76 5.16
C VAL A 63 -2.18 -2.96 4.73
N VAL A 64 -3.41 -3.01 5.24
CA VAL A 64 -4.39 -4.05 4.87
C VAL A 64 -5.35 -3.46 3.83
N LEU A 65 -5.51 -4.17 2.72
CA LEU A 65 -6.43 -3.84 1.63
C LEU A 65 -7.40 -5.01 1.44
N SER A 66 -8.69 -4.73 1.49
CA SER A 66 -9.76 -5.72 1.34
C SER A 66 -11.05 -5.07 0.88
N GLY A 67 -11.97 -5.86 0.32
CA GLY A 67 -13.32 -5.40 -0.04
C GLY A 67 -13.27 -4.20 -0.99
N ASP A 68 -13.92 -3.11 -0.60
CA ASP A 68 -13.97 -1.85 -1.36
C ASP A 68 -12.59 -1.25 -1.68
N ASP A 69 -11.53 -1.68 -0.97
CA ASP A 69 -10.16 -1.27 -1.30
C ASP A 69 -9.61 -1.86 -2.59
N LEU A 70 -10.15 -3.01 -2.99
CA LEU A 70 -9.76 -3.76 -4.17
C LEU A 70 -11.02 -3.96 -5.02
N PRO A 71 -11.66 -2.87 -5.49
CA PRO A 71 -12.86 -3.00 -6.28
C PRO A 71 -12.51 -3.79 -7.54
N THR A 72 -13.27 -4.84 -7.83
CA THR A 72 -13.26 -5.46 -9.14
C THR A 72 -13.80 -4.40 -10.10
N SER A 73 -12.89 -3.64 -10.71
CA SER A 73 -13.27 -2.84 -11.85
C SER A 73 -13.80 -3.87 -12.86
N GLY A 74 -15.10 -3.83 -13.15
CA GLY A 74 -15.76 -4.74 -14.10
C GLY A 74 -15.32 -4.51 -15.55
N SER A 75 -14.01 -4.38 -15.76
CA SER A 75 -13.31 -4.27 -17.03
C SER A 75 -12.57 -5.55 -17.41
N ASP A 76 -12.59 -6.59 -16.56
CA ASP A 76 -12.44 -7.96 -17.03
C ASP A 76 -13.80 -8.40 -17.62
N ARG A 77 -14.26 -7.68 -18.65
CA ARG A 77 -15.28 -8.17 -19.57
C ARG A 77 -14.56 -8.62 -20.84
N ASP A 78 -14.65 -9.94 -21.03
CA ASP A 78 -14.31 -10.77 -22.19
C ASP A 78 -12.83 -11.15 -22.40
#